data_AF-A0A923YS67-F1
#
_entry.id   AF-A0A923YS67-F1
#
_cell.length_a   1.000
_cell.length_b   1.000
_cell.length_c   1.000
_cell.angle_alpha   90.00
_cell.angle_beta   90.00
_cell.angle_gamma   90.00
#
_symmetry.space_group_name_H-M   'P 1'
#
loop_
_entity.id
_entity.type
_entity.pdbx_description
1 polymer ?
#
loop_
_entity_poly.entity_id
_entity_poly.type
_entity_poly.pdbx_seq_one_letter_code
_entity_poly.pdbx_strand_id
1 'polypeptide(L)'
;DAENLGLTEPDSREDLSGEDVARKLLILAREIEQEIEFSDIKIESLLLPNLNEENTKKEYQNSKKLFDKPFEIAKITQLGTHVLRYIGEIDVETKKLQVQLVSEPRNSPLGQLKGADNLIEIYTKTYGEIPIVIQGAGAGKQVTARGVLSDILQIASQIKIKEVEYS
;
A
#
# COMPACT_ATOMS: atom_id res chain seq x y z
N ASP A 1 -1.42 -12.62 -16.03
CA ASP A 1 -1.69 -11.36 -16.75
C ASP A 1 -0.85 -10.19 -16.26
N ALA A 2 -0.93 -9.77 -14.99
CA ALA A 2 -0.16 -8.64 -14.46
C ALA A 2 1.37 -8.76 -14.69
N GLU A 3 1.95 -9.94 -14.48
CA GLU A 3 3.37 -10.22 -14.78
C GLU A 3 3.72 -10.00 -16.26
N ASN A 4 2.87 -10.48 -17.18
CA ASN A 4 3.08 -10.32 -18.62
C ASN A 4 2.96 -8.86 -19.07
N LEU A 5 2.18 -8.05 -18.34
CA LEU A 5 2.03 -6.62 -18.55
C LEU A 5 3.12 -5.78 -17.86
N GLY A 6 4.04 -6.42 -17.12
CA GLY A 6 5.10 -5.72 -16.38
C GLY A 6 4.57 -4.85 -15.23
N LEU A 7 3.42 -5.23 -14.66
CA LEU A 7 2.77 -4.53 -13.53
C LEU A 7 3.16 -5.08 -12.15
N THR A 8 4.01 -6.11 -12.12
CA THR A 8 4.53 -6.75 -10.91
C THR A 8 6.05 -6.68 -10.94
N GLU A 9 6.67 -6.92 -9.79
CA GLU A 9 8.10 -7.23 -9.75
C GLU A 9 8.43 -8.52 -10.52
N PRO A 10 9.71 -8.77 -10.88
CA PRO A 10 10.13 -10.00 -11.55
C PRO A 10 9.73 -11.28 -10.81
N ASP A 11 9.51 -11.18 -9.50
CA ASP A 11 8.92 -12.19 -8.64
C ASP A 11 7.67 -11.63 -7.95
N SER A 12 6.48 -11.97 -8.46
CA SER A 12 5.22 -11.42 -7.92
C SER A 12 4.91 -11.85 -6.48
N ARG A 13 5.70 -12.73 -5.88
CA ARG A 13 5.59 -13.04 -4.45
C ARG A 13 5.91 -11.83 -3.59
N GLU A 14 6.82 -10.98 -4.04
CA GLU A 14 7.20 -9.75 -3.35
C GLU A 14 6.02 -8.75 -3.28
N ASP A 15 5.19 -8.70 -4.32
CA ASP A 15 3.97 -7.89 -4.32
C ASP A 15 2.87 -8.49 -3.42
N LEU A 16 2.74 -9.82 -3.43
CA LEU A 16 1.70 -10.54 -2.68
C LEU A 16 2.03 -10.74 -1.19
N SER A 17 3.29 -10.59 -0.78
CA SER A 17 3.69 -10.75 0.62
C SER A 17 3.07 -9.69 1.54
N GLY A 18 2.81 -8.48 1.00
CA GLY A 18 2.36 -7.33 1.76
C GLY A 18 3.46 -6.46 2.34
N GLU A 19 4.72 -6.85 2.19
CA GLU A 19 5.84 -6.13 2.78
C GLU A 19 5.99 -4.71 2.23
N ASP A 20 5.74 -4.49 0.93
CA ASP A 20 5.82 -3.15 0.34
C ASP A 20 4.80 -2.19 0.97
N VAL A 21 3.57 -2.67 1.16
CA VAL A 21 2.52 -1.90 1.85
C VAL A 21 2.91 -1.64 3.31
N ALA A 22 3.45 -2.64 4.00
CA ALA A 22 3.90 -2.50 5.39
C ALA A 22 5.06 -1.48 5.52
N ARG A 23 6.02 -1.48 4.59
CA ARG A 23 7.12 -0.50 4.56
C ARG A 23 6.59 0.92 4.39
N LYS A 24 5.63 1.12 3.47
CA LYS A 24 4.96 2.42 3.28
C LYS A 24 4.18 2.84 4.53
N LEU A 25 3.49 1.90 5.17
CA LEU A 25 2.73 2.13 6.39
C LEU A 25 3.64 2.55 7.55
N LEU A 26 4.80 1.90 7.70
CA LEU A 26 5.80 2.25 8.71
C LEU A 26 6.31 3.68 8.54
N ILE A 27 6.61 4.08 7.29
CA ILE A 27 7.03 5.45 6.99
C ILE A 27 5.94 6.43 7.43
N LEU A 28 4.69 6.20 6.99
CA LEU A 28 3.57 7.08 7.34
C LEU A 28 3.35 7.18 8.86
N ALA A 29 3.47 6.07 9.59
CA ALA A 29 3.35 6.07 11.04
C ALA A 29 4.46 6.90 11.71
N ARG A 30 5.69 6.81 11.23
CA ARG A 30 6.81 7.60 11.75
C ARG A 30 6.70 9.08 11.40
N GLU A 31 6.15 9.42 10.23
CA GLU A 31 5.87 10.82 9.85
C GLU A 31 4.82 11.47 10.76
N ILE A 32 3.93 10.69 11.39
CA ILE A 32 2.99 11.17 12.41
C ILE A 32 3.51 10.94 13.85
N GLU A 33 4.83 10.81 14.00
CA GLU A 33 5.54 10.70 15.28
C GLU A 33 5.15 9.47 16.13
N GLN A 34 4.66 8.40 15.51
CA GLN A 34 4.44 7.13 16.21
C GLN A 34 5.75 6.33 16.29
N GLU A 35 6.15 5.98 17.51
CA GLU A 35 7.27 5.07 17.79
C GLU A 35 6.82 3.62 17.56
N ILE A 36 6.97 3.15 16.32
CA ILE A 36 6.58 1.82 15.87
C ILE A 36 7.74 1.17 15.11
N GLU A 37 7.91 -0.14 15.30
CA GLU A 37 8.84 -0.97 14.55
C GLU A 37 8.12 -1.84 13.52
N PHE A 38 8.85 -2.30 12.50
CA PHE A 38 8.27 -3.13 11.44
C PHE A 38 7.64 -4.43 11.99
N SER A 39 8.22 -4.98 13.06
CA SER A 39 7.70 -6.18 13.75
C SER A 39 6.35 -5.97 14.44
N ASP A 40 5.95 -4.72 14.68
CA ASP A 40 4.67 -4.40 15.31
C ASP A 40 3.53 -4.36 14.29
N ILE A 41 3.84 -4.39 12.99
CA ILE A 41 2.86 -4.37 11.91
C ILE A 41 2.32 -5.79 11.71
N LYS A 42 1.01 -5.94 11.85
CA LYS A 42 0.33 -7.19 11.51
C LYS A 42 0.12 -7.27 9.99
N ILE A 43 0.82 -8.19 9.32
CA ILE A 43 0.73 -8.35 7.86
C ILE A 43 -0.06 -9.63 7.54
N GLU A 44 -1.20 -9.48 6.87
CA GLU A 44 -1.93 -10.58 6.26
C GLU A 44 -1.41 -10.79 4.82
N SER A 45 -0.48 -11.73 4.67
CA SER A 45 0.05 -12.08 3.35
C SER A 45 -1.05 -12.61 2.42
N LEU A 46 -1.01 -12.21 1.14
CA LEU A 46 -1.84 -12.79 0.09
C LEU A 46 -1.25 -14.12 -0.44
N LEU A 47 -0.06 -14.51 0.03
CA LEU A 47 0.56 -15.79 -0.28
C LEU A 47 -0.20 -16.95 0.38
N LEU A 48 -0.20 -18.12 -0.26
CA LEU A 48 -0.77 -19.31 0.36
C LEU A 48 0.27 -19.94 1.30
N PRO A 49 -0.14 -20.57 2.41
CA PRO A 49 0.80 -21.24 3.31
C PRO A 49 1.68 -22.29 2.61
N ASN A 50 1.18 -22.94 1.55
CA ASN A 50 1.89 -23.93 0.76
C ASN A 50 2.48 -23.37 -0.55
N LEU A 51 2.39 -22.06 -0.77
CA LEU A 51 2.90 -21.38 -1.95
C LEU A 51 3.37 -19.96 -1.60
N ASN A 52 4.56 -19.87 -1.02
CA ASN A 52 5.11 -18.66 -0.41
C ASN A 52 6.57 -18.38 -0.85
N GLU A 53 7.28 -17.54 -0.10
CA GLU A 53 8.66 -17.12 -0.36
C GLU A 53 9.68 -18.27 -0.29
N GLU A 54 9.40 -19.32 0.50
CA GLU A 54 10.29 -20.47 0.67
C GLU A 54 10.31 -21.40 -0.55
N ASN A 55 9.28 -21.35 -1.40
CA ASN A 55 9.23 -22.14 -2.63
C ASN A 55 10.22 -21.61 -3.67
N THR A 56 10.66 -22.48 -4.58
CA THR A 56 11.41 -22.01 -5.74
C THR A 56 10.50 -21.24 -6.70
N LYS A 57 11.08 -20.30 -7.46
CA LYS A 57 10.33 -19.54 -8.48
C LYS A 57 9.58 -20.46 -9.47
N LYS A 58 10.16 -21.61 -9.81
CA LYS A 58 9.55 -22.59 -10.72
C LYS A 58 8.33 -23.28 -10.09
N GLU A 59 8.42 -23.66 -8.81
CA GLU A 59 7.29 -24.25 -8.08
C GLU A 59 6.14 -23.26 -7.91
N TYR A 60 6.48 -22.01 -7.58
CA TYR A 60 5.55 -20.88 -7.54
C TYR A 60 4.81 -20.70 -8.87
N GLN A 61 5.57 -20.59 -9.97
CA GLN A 61 5.01 -20.41 -11.31
C GLN A 61 4.10 -21.57 -11.72
N ASN A 62 4.48 -22.82 -11.44
CA ASN A 62 3.69 -23.99 -11.80
C ASN A 62 2.38 -24.10 -11.02
N SER A 63 2.37 -23.61 -9.77
CA SER A 63 1.24 -23.79 -8.85
C SER A 63 0.41 -22.53 -8.65
N LYS A 64 0.71 -21.45 -9.39
CA LYS A 64 0.06 -20.13 -9.22
C LYS A 64 -1.47 -20.16 -9.35
N LYS A 65 -2.03 -21.10 -10.11
CA LYS A 65 -3.51 -21.28 -10.21
C LYS A 65 -4.17 -21.64 -8.87
N LEU A 66 -3.42 -22.10 -7.88
CA LEU A 66 -3.94 -22.37 -6.54
C LEU A 66 -4.43 -21.09 -5.84
N PHE A 67 -3.92 -19.92 -6.23
CA PHE A 67 -4.36 -18.63 -5.69
C PHE A 67 -5.80 -18.28 -6.06
N ASP A 68 -6.31 -18.76 -7.19
CA ASP A 68 -7.63 -18.32 -7.71
C ASP A 68 -8.75 -18.66 -6.71
N LYS A 69 -8.76 -19.88 -6.18
CA LYS A 69 -9.89 -20.39 -5.39
C LYS A 69 -10.12 -19.62 -4.08
N PRO A 70 -9.11 -19.34 -3.23
CA PRO A 70 -9.33 -18.55 -2.01
C PRO A 70 -9.87 -17.15 -2.28
N PHE A 71 -9.35 -16.45 -3.31
CA PHE A 71 -9.81 -15.09 -3.64
C PHE A 71 -11.17 -15.08 -4.34
N GLU A 72 -11.51 -16.11 -5.12
CA GLU A 72 -12.86 -16.30 -5.63
C GLU A 72 -13.86 -16.50 -4.48
N ILE A 73 -13.52 -17.34 -3.49
CA ILE A 73 -14.34 -17.53 -2.29
C ILE A 73 -14.53 -16.20 -1.56
N ALA A 74 -13.46 -15.46 -1.27
CA ALA A 74 -13.54 -14.15 -0.63
C ALA A 74 -14.42 -13.16 -1.41
N LYS A 75 -14.38 -13.22 -2.74
CA LYS A 75 -15.17 -12.35 -3.62
C LYS A 75 -16.66 -12.70 -3.65
N ILE A 76 -17.04 -13.97 -3.48
CA ILE A 76 -18.45 -14.39 -3.45
C ILE A 76 -19.07 -14.32 -2.06
N THR A 77 -18.27 -14.37 -1.00
CA THR A 77 -18.76 -14.27 0.39
C THR A 77 -19.03 -12.84 0.84
N GLN A 78 -18.42 -11.85 0.20
CA GLN A 78 -18.75 -10.44 0.43
C GLN A 78 -20.13 -10.06 -0.13
N LEU A 79 -20.67 -8.94 0.36
CA LEU A 79 -21.87 -8.33 -0.20
C LEU A 79 -21.66 -7.97 -1.67
N GLY A 80 -22.67 -8.16 -2.53
CA GLY A 80 -22.56 -7.87 -3.97
C GLY A 80 -22.22 -6.40 -4.29
N THR A 81 -22.54 -5.49 -3.36
CA THR A 81 -22.21 -4.06 -3.42
C THR A 81 -20.78 -3.73 -3.00
N HIS A 82 -19.95 -4.73 -2.65
CA HIS A 82 -18.59 -4.54 -2.17
C HIS A 82 -17.54 -5.06 -3.15
N VAL A 83 -16.30 -4.64 -2.92
CA VAL A 83 -15.09 -5.05 -3.64
C VAL A 83 -13.97 -5.31 -2.66
N LEU A 84 -13.10 -6.26 -2.98
CA LEU A 84 -11.91 -6.53 -2.18
C LEU A 84 -10.84 -5.46 -2.44
N ARG A 85 -10.22 -5.00 -1.37
CA ARG A 85 -9.11 -4.04 -1.39
C ARG A 85 -8.03 -4.49 -0.43
N TYR A 86 -6.79 -4.43 -0.87
CA TYR A 86 -5.64 -4.72 -0.02
C TYR A 86 -5.10 -3.40 0.50
N ILE A 87 -5.19 -3.17 1.81
CA ILE A 87 -4.93 -1.87 2.43
C ILE A 87 -3.93 -1.99 3.56
N GLY A 88 -3.24 -0.88 3.85
CA GLY A 88 -2.56 -0.64 5.11
C GLY A 88 -3.36 0.36 5.94
N GLU A 89 -3.54 0.08 7.23
CA GLU A 89 -4.32 0.89 8.16
C GLU A 89 -3.52 1.19 9.43
N ILE A 90 -3.61 2.45 9.89
CA ILE A 90 -2.99 2.93 11.13
C ILE A 90 -4.10 3.43 12.05
N ASP A 91 -4.31 2.74 13.16
CA ASP A 91 -5.08 3.28 14.27
C ASP A 91 -4.15 4.08 15.18
N VAL A 92 -4.27 5.40 15.13
CA VAL A 92 -3.43 6.34 15.87
C VAL A 92 -3.68 6.27 17.38
N GLU A 93 -4.91 5.95 17.80
CA GLU A 93 -5.29 5.91 19.21
C GLU A 93 -4.80 4.62 19.87
N THR A 94 -4.97 3.48 19.20
CA THR A 94 -4.53 2.18 19.72
C THR A 94 -3.11 1.80 19.32
N LYS A 95 -2.47 2.61 18.46
CA LYS A 95 -1.14 2.38 17.88
C LYS A 95 -1.01 1.06 17.12
N LYS A 96 -2.12 0.59 16.53
CA LYS A 96 -2.15 -0.66 15.78
C LYS A 96 -1.95 -0.40 14.31
N LEU A 97 -1.03 -1.15 13.70
CA LEU A 97 -0.77 -1.12 12.27
C LEU A 97 -1.11 -2.48 11.69
N GLN A 98 -1.89 -2.47 10.62
CA GLN A 98 -2.29 -3.69 9.94
C GLN A 98 -2.28 -3.54 8.43
N VAL A 99 -1.83 -4.58 7.75
CA VAL A 99 -1.94 -4.75 6.29
C VAL A 99 -2.85 -5.95 6.06
N GLN A 100 -3.95 -5.74 5.35
CA GLN A 100 -5.01 -6.74 5.25
C GLN A 100 -5.87 -6.62 4.00
N LEU A 101 -6.51 -7.73 3.65
CA LEU A 101 -7.51 -7.79 2.60
C LEU A 101 -8.90 -7.48 3.19
N VAL A 102 -9.46 -6.33 2.84
CA VAL A 102 -10.76 -5.87 3.33
C VAL A 102 -11.82 -5.90 2.24
N SER A 103 -13.08 -5.95 2.65
CA SER A 103 -14.23 -5.78 1.77
C SER A 103 -14.78 -4.38 1.94
N GLU A 104 -14.72 -3.59 0.87
CA GLU A 104 -15.09 -2.17 0.85
C GLU A 104 -16.34 -1.93 0.00
N PRO A 105 -17.27 -1.06 0.42
CA PRO A 105 -18.39 -0.65 -0.43
C PRO A 105 -17.90 -0.10 -1.76
N ARG A 106 -18.51 -0.50 -2.89
CA ARG A 106 -18.16 -0.01 -4.24
C ARG A 106 -18.23 1.50 -4.39
N ASN A 107 -19.01 2.16 -3.55
CA ASN A 107 -19.19 3.61 -3.53
C ASN A 107 -18.24 4.33 -2.56
N SER A 108 -17.44 3.63 -1.74
CA SER A 108 -16.39 4.27 -0.93
C SER A 108 -15.23 4.77 -1.81
N PRO A 109 -14.39 5.73 -1.35
CA PRO A 109 -13.24 6.19 -2.12
C PRO A 109 -12.31 5.02 -2.49
N LEU A 110 -11.98 4.16 -1.52
CA LEU A 110 -11.26 2.89 -1.76
C LEU A 110 -11.99 1.98 -2.76
N GLY A 111 -13.31 1.83 -2.65
CA GLY A 111 -14.11 1.00 -3.57
C GLY A 111 -14.08 1.50 -5.02
N GLN A 112 -13.93 2.80 -5.24
CA GLN A 112 -13.92 3.44 -6.56
C GLN A 112 -12.55 3.51 -7.24
N LEU A 113 -11.47 3.10 -6.57
CA LEU A 113 -10.12 3.01 -7.15
C LEU A 113 -10.10 2.26 -8.49
N LYS A 114 -9.33 2.78 -9.44
CA LYS A 114 -9.17 2.22 -10.79
C LYS A 114 -7.70 2.07 -11.14
N GLY A 115 -7.40 1.01 -11.90
CA GLY A 115 -6.06 0.79 -12.43
C GLY A 115 -5.03 0.56 -11.31
N ALA A 116 -3.91 1.27 -11.41
CA ALA A 116 -2.79 1.23 -10.46
C ALA A 116 -2.64 2.55 -9.68
N ASP A 117 -3.75 3.28 -9.51
CA ASP A 117 -3.78 4.44 -8.63
C ASP A 117 -3.61 3.99 -7.17
N ASN A 118 -2.92 4.81 -6.38
CA ASN A 118 -2.88 4.70 -4.94
C ASN A 118 -3.83 5.74 -4.34
N LEU A 119 -4.38 5.43 -3.18
CA LEU A 119 -5.26 6.32 -2.43
C LEU A 119 -4.93 6.24 -0.94
N ILE A 120 -4.92 7.38 -0.27
CA ILE A 120 -4.76 7.51 1.18
C ILE A 120 -6.00 8.22 1.72
N GLU A 121 -6.60 7.64 2.75
CA GLU A 121 -7.69 8.24 3.52
C GLU A 121 -7.15 8.68 4.88
N ILE A 122 -7.34 9.95 5.24
CA ILE A 122 -6.91 10.51 6.52
C ILE A 122 -8.15 10.93 7.30
N TYR A 123 -8.40 10.23 8.40
CA TYR A 123 -9.48 10.52 9.34
C TYR A 123 -8.95 11.38 10.47
N THR A 124 -9.68 12.44 10.82
CA THR A 124 -9.31 13.35 11.91
C THR A 124 -10.54 13.74 12.71
N LYS A 125 -10.35 14.15 13.98
CA LYS A 125 -11.45 14.55 14.87
C LYS A 125 -12.34 15.66 14.27
N THR A 126 -11.74 16.58 13.51
CA THR A 126 -12.46 17.73 12.93
C THR A 126 -13.33 17.33 11.75
N TYR A 127 -12.89 16.34 10.95
CA TYR A 127 -13.60 15.89 9.76
C TYR A 127 -14.52 14.67 10.02
N GLY A 128 -14.43 14.07 11.22
CA GLY A 128 -15.30 12.98 11.65
C GLY A 128 -15.20 11.77 10.73
N GLU A 129 -16.33 11.30 10.22
CA GLU A 129 -16.44 10.14 9.33
C GLU A 129 -16.09 10.45 7.87
N ILE A 130 -15.86 11.71 7.50
CA ILE A 130 -15.53 12.09 6.12
C ILE A 130 -14.01 12.24 6.02
N PRO A 131 -13.29 11.29 5.40
CA PRO A 131 -11.83 11.38 5.32
C PRO A 131 -11.37 12.46 4.35
N ILE A 132 -10.17 12.96 4.58
CA ILE A 132 -9.40 13.64 3.54
C ILE A 132 -8.85 12.54 2.62
N VAL A 133 -9.18 12.62 1.33
CA VAL A 133 -8.77 11.63 0.32
C VAL A 133 -7.68 12.21 -0.57
N ILE A 134 -6.53 11.54 -0.61
CA ILE A 134 -5.44 11.85 -1.53
C ILE A 134 -5.30 10.69 -2.51
N GLN A 135 -5.55 10.94 -3.79
CA GLN A 135 -5.46 9.93 -4.86
C GLN A 135 -4.48 10.38 -5.95
N GLY A 136 -3.71 9.44 -6.46
CA GLY A 136 -2.85 9.68 -7.62
C GLY A 136 -2.24 8.40 -8.16
N ALA A 137 -1.58 8.51 -9.32
CA ALA A 137 -0.87 7.37 -9.91
C ALA A 137 0.21 6.87 -8.93
N GLY A 138 0.06 5.64 -8.48
CA GLY A 138 0.90 5.04 -7.45
C GLY A 138 2.24 4.53 -7.94
N ALA A 139 2.33 4.27 -9.24
CA ALA A 139 3.50 3.73 -9.91
C ALA A 139 3.69 4.41 -11.28
N GLY A 140 4.94 4.73 -11.62
CA GLY A 140 5.27 5.30 -12.92
C GLY A 140 6.55 6.14 -12.85
N LYS A 141 7.54 5.79 -13.69
CA LYS A 141 8.88 6.40 -13.69
C LYS A 141 8.86 7.93 -13.65
N GLN A 142 7.95 8.55 -14.41
CA GLN A 142 7.83 10.02 -14.49
C GLN A 142 7.22 10.66 -13.24
N VAL A 143 6.23 10.02 -12.61
CA VAL A 143 5.54 10.54 -11.40
C VAL A 143 6.47 10.44 -10.20
N THR A 144 7.16 9.30 -10.04
CA THR A 144 8.15 9.11 -8.97
C THR A 144 9.34 10.05 -9.13
N ALA A 145 9.89 10.21 -10.35
CA ALA A 145 10.99 11.14 -10.61
C ALA A 145 10.62 12.59 -10.30
N ARG A 146 9.37 12.99 -10.56
CA ARG A 146 8.87 14.32 -10.21
C ARG A 146 8.81 14.53 -8.69
N GLY A 147 8.36 13.53 -7.94
CA GLY A 147 8.36 13.57 -6.47
C GLY A 147 9.77 13.79 -5.92
N VAL A 148 10.71 12.94 -6.32
CA VAL A 148 12.12 13.04 -5.90
C VAL A 148 12.75 14.39 -6.28
N LEU A 149 12.49 14.89 -7.50
CA LEU A 149 13.00 16.20 -7.90
C LEU A 149 12.42 17.34 -7.06
N SER A 150 11.14 17.27 -6.71
CA SER A 150 10.49 18.26 -5.84
C SER A 150 11.18 18.32 -4.47
N ASP A 151 11.49 17.16 -3.89
CA ASP A 151 12.19 17.08 -2.59
C ASP A 151 13.61 17.65 -2.69
N ILE A 152 14.35 17.34 -3.76
CA ILE A 152 15.69 17.92 -4.02
C ILE A 152 15.62 19.45 -4.10
N LEU A 153 14.64 20.00 -4.82
CA LEU A 153 14.45 21.44 -4.94
C LEU A 153 14.09 22.07 -3.59
N GLN A 154 13.26 21.41 -2.79
CA GLN A 154 12.89 21.87 -1.45
C GLN A 154 14.14 21.92 -0.54
N ILE A 155 14.95 20.87 -0.51
CA ILE A 155 16.22 20.83 0.24
C ILE A 155 17.17 21.93 -0.24
N ALA A 156 17.36 22.09 -1.56
CA ALA A 156 18.24 23.11 -2.13
C ALA A 156 17.81 24.53 -1.74
N SER A 157 16.49 24.80 -1.69
CA SER A 157 15.97 26.09 -1.26
C SER A 157 16.21 26.35 0.24
N GLN A 158 16.05 25.33 1.09
CA GLN A 158 16.34 25.45 2.52
C GLN A 158 17.83 25.69 2.80
N ILE A 159 18.74 25.07 2.05
CA ILE A 159 20.19 25.31 2.17
C ILE A 159 20.53 26.76 1.80
N LYS A 160 19.96 27.27 0.70
CA LYS A 160 20.17 28.67 0.28
C LYS A 160 19.72 29.69 1.32
N ILE A 161 18.60 29.42 2.01
CA ILE A 161 18.09 30.29 3.08
C ILE A 161 19.08 30.30 4.26
N LYS A 162 19.60 29.12 4.66
CA LYS A 162 20.60 29.04 5.73
C LYS A 162 21.89 29.78 5.40
N GLU A 163 22.43 29.68 4.18
CA GLU A 163 23.64 30.43 3.80
C GLU A 163 23.45 31.95 3.92
N VAL A 164 22.26 32.47 3.62
CA VAL A 164 21.94 33.91 3.75
C VAL A 164 21.78 34.34 5.21
N GLU A 165 21.32 33.46 6.10
CA GLU A 165 21.20 33.76 7.54
C GLU A 165 22.53 33.73 8.30
N TYR A 166 23.54 33.03 7.78
CA TYR A 166 24.89 32.94 8.37
C TYR A 166 25.95 33.82 7.68
N SER A 167 25.56 34.63 6.69
CA SER A 167 26.40 35.61 5.98
C SER A 167 26.13 37.02 6.49
#